data_AF-A0AAE1WFM7-F1
#
_entry.id   AF-A0AAE1WFM7-F1
#
_cell.length_a   1.000
_cell.length_b   1.000
_cell.length_c   1.000
_cell.angle_alpha   90.00
_cell.angle_beta   90.00
_cell.angle_gamma   90.00
#
_symmetry.space_group_name_H-M   'P 1'
#
loop_
_entity.id
_entity.type
_entity.pdbx_description
1 polymer ?
#
loop_
_entity_poly.entity_id
_entity_poly.type
_entity_poly.pdbx_seq_one_letter_code
_entity_poly.pdbx_strand_id
1 'polypeptide(L)'
;MNAKTKKRTVAENGDTGEDSVLATMVSNGEDLGPMVRLAFETGKPDSLLQQLKNLVRKKEVEIEELCKLHYEEFIVAVDELRGVLVDAEELKTELSSDNYRLQQVGSALLMKLEELIESYSIKKNVTEGIKMSKHCVQVLDLCVKCNHHVSEGRFYPALKAVDLIEKVYLQNIPVRTVKLLIERRLPVLKSHIEKKVCSEVNEWLVHIRSAAKDIGQTAIGYAASARQREEDMLARQRKAEEQSSLGLEDFTYMLDVEEIDENSVQKFDLTPLYRAYHIHTCLGIQEQFRDYYYKNRFLQLKSDLQISSAQPFLESHQTFLGHVQVILSLKIGSSEQLAGCSHRLSLRQCGKQLWPK
;
A
#
# COMPACT_ATOMS: atom_id res chain seq x y z
N MET A 1 -41.18 86.71 32.78
CA MET A 1 -41.82 87.91 33.37
C MET A 1 -42.12 87.60 34.82
N ASN A 2 -41.23 87.96 35.77
CA ASN A 2 -41.46 87.72 37.20
C ASN A 2 -41.75 89.04 37.91
N ALA A 3 -43.01 89.18 38.33
CA ALA A 3 -43.54 90.31 39.05
C ALA A 3 -42.99 90.36 40.48
N LYS A 4 -42.51 91.53 40.88
CA LYS A 4 -42.10 91.86 42.24
C LYS A 4 -43.32 91.89 43.15
N THR A 5 -43.37 91.02 44.15
CA THR A 5 -44.35 91.13 45.25
C THR A 5 -43.76 91.93 46.40
N LYS A 6 -44.43 93.04 46.68
CA LYS A 6 -44.09 94.11 47.62
C LYS A 6 -44.30 93.63 49.06
N LYS A 7 -43.21 93.46 49.84
CA LYS A 7 -43.26 93.24 51.30
C LYS A 7 -43.86 94.47 51.98
N ARG A 8 -44.96 94.27 52.70
CA ARG A 8 -45.57 95.22 53.63
C ARG A 8 -45.10 94.82 55.03
N THR A 9 -44.20 95.61 55.60
CA THR A 9 -43.73 95.48 56.98
C THR A 9 -44.83 95.95 57.93
N VAL A 10 -45.44 95.00 58.63
CA VAL A 10 -46.24 95.26 59.83
C VAL A 10 -45.32 95.01 61.02
N ALA A 11 -45.18 96.02 61.86
CA ALA A 11 -44.42 95.94 63.11
C ALA A 11 -45.21 95.09 64.10
N GLU A 12 -44.63 93.99 64.56
CA GLU A 12 -45.21 93.13 65.59
C GLU A 12 -44.18 92.90 66.71
N ASN A 13 -44.54 93.43 67.88
CA ASN A 13 -44.04 93.22 69.24
C ASN A 13 -42.89 92.21 69.48
N GLY A 14 -41.72 92.74 69.82
CA GLY A 14 -41.02 92.56 71.11
C GLY A 14 -40.60 91.19 71.68
N ASP A 15 -41.06 90.04 71.18
CA ASP A 15 -40.81 88.71 71.80
C ASP A 15 -40.21 87.66 70.82
N THR A 16 -40.04 88.04 69.54
CA THR A 16 -39.57 87.15 68.48
C THR A 16 -38.07 86.78 68.53
N GLY A 17 -37.31 87.39 69.45
CA GLY A 17 -35.86 87.20 69.54
C GLY A 17 -35.46 85.83 70.12
N GLU A 18 -36.10 85.42 71.21
CA GLU A 18 -35.76 84.17 71.92
C GLU A 18 -36.24 82.92 71.15
N ASP A 19 -37.41 82.99 70.49
CA ASP A 19 -37.91 81.96 69.58
C ASP A 19 -36.97 81.74 68.37
N SER A 20 -36.36 82.81 67.86
CA SER A 20 -35.42 82.74 66.74
C SER A 20 -34.08 82.13 67.15
N VAL A 21 -33.61 82.38 68.37
CA VAL A 21 -32.35 81.80 68.89
C VAL A 21 -32.52 80.31 69.14
N LEU A 22 -33.60 79.87 69.82
CA LEU A 22 -33.91 78.45 70.02
C LEU A 22 -34.06 77.70 68.70
N ALA A 23 -34.76 78.27 67.72
CA ALA A 23 -34.92 77.66 66.39
C ALA A 23 -33.58 77.50 65.66
N THR A 24 -32.66 78.45 65.82
CA THR A 24 -31.34 78.41 65.18
C THR A 24 -30.43 77.38 65.86
N MET A 25 -30.41 77.33 67.20
CA MET A 25 -29.64 76.33 67.96
C MET A 25 -30.11 74.90 67.66
N VAL A 26 -31.43 74.68 67.60
CA VAL A 26 -32.00 73.37 67.23
C VAL A 26 -31.66 73.01 65.77
N SER A 27 -31.75 73.96 64.85
CA SER A 27 -31.42 73.71 63.43
C SER A 27 -29.94 73.41 63.20
N ASN A 28 -29.06 73.93 64.06
CA ASN A 28 -27.62 73.70 63.99
C ASN A 28 -27.17 72.47 64.82
N GLY A 29 -28.08 71.83 65.56
CA GLY A 29 -27.76 70.69 66.43
C GLY A 29 -26.94 71.06 67.67
N GLU A 30 -27.07 72.29 68.16
CA GLU A 30 -26.36 72.79 69.34
C GLU A 30 -26.96 72.26 70.66
N ASP A 31 -26.15 72.20 71.71
CA ASP A 31 -26.59 71.71 73.03
C ASP A 31 -27.62 72.67 73.66
N LEU A 32 -28.79 72.13 73.97
CA LEU A 32 -29.89 72.87 74.59
C LEU A 32 -29.76 72.94 76.12
N GLY A 33 -28.82 72.21 76.72
CA GLY A 33 -28.59 72.16 78.17
C GLY A 33 -28.43 73.53 78.85
N PRO A 34 -27.64 74.47 78.31
CA PRO A 34 -27.49 75.82 78.87
C PRO A 34 -28.79 76.64 78.84
N MET A 35 -29.60 76.49 77.79
CA MET A 35 -30.89 77.18 77.66
C MET A 35 -31.95 76.61 78.60
N VAL A 36 -31.97 75.29 78.78
CA VAL A 36 -32.82 74.64 79.77
C VAL A 36 -32.45 75.11 81.18
N ARG A 37 -31.16 75.15 81.52
CA ARG A 37 -30.69 75.65 82.83
C ARG A 37 -31.10 77.11 83.07
N LEU A 38 -30.93 77.99 82.08
CA LEU A 38 -31.32 79.40 82.14
C LEU A 38 -32.84 79.58 82.33
N ALA A 39 -33.67 78.76 81.68
CA ALA A 39 -35.14 78.83 81.82
C ALA A 39 -35.64 78.41 83.21
N PHE A 40 -34.96 77.45 83.85
CA PHE A 40 -35.24 77.07 85.25
C PHE A 40 -34.73 78.12 86.24
N GLU A 41 -33.55 78.71 86.01
CA GLU A 41 -32.99 79.78 86.86
C GLU A 41 -33.80 81.08 86.82
N THR A 42 -34.42 81.39 85.67
CA THR A 42 -35.30 82.56 85.48
C THR A 42 -36.76 82.31 85.88
N GLY A 43 -37.10 81.10 86.33
CA GLY A 43 -38.44 80.75 86.80
C GLY A 43 -39.52 80.64 85.71
N LYS A 44 -39.14 80.47 84.44
CA LYS A 44 -40.06 80.37 83.29
C LYS A 44 -39.89 79.06 82.47
N PRO A 45 -39.88 77.87 83.09
CA PRO A 45 -39.73 76.60 82.36
C PRO A 45 -40.91 76.30 81.44
N ASP A 46 -42.13 76.69 81.83
CA ASP A 46 -43.33 76.48 81.01
C ASP A 46 -43.31 77.29 79.71
N SER A 47 -42.67 78.47 79.73
CA SER A 47 -42.47 79.30 78.54
C SER A 47 -41.57 78.58 77.53
N LEU A 48 -40.41 78.08 77.98
CA LEU A 48 -39.48 77.31 77.14
C LEU A 48 -40.14 76.05 76.55
N LEU A 49 -40.91 75.33 77.36
CA LEU A 49 -41.66 74.15 76.89
C LEU A 49 -42.69 74.53 75.80
N GLN A 50 -43.37 75.67 75.95
CA GLN A 50 -44.31 76.17 74.96
C GLN A 50 -43.60 76.57 73.66
N GLN A 51 -42.42 77.20 73.76
CA GLN A 51 -41.57 77.55 72.61
C GLN A 51 -41.08 76.30 71.85
N LEU A 52 -40.62 75.27 72.56
CA LEU A 52 -40.25 73.96 71.98
C LEU A 52 -41.44 73.28 71.30
N LYS A 53 -42.63 73.28 71.92
CA LYS A 53 -43.85 72.73 71.31
C LYS A 53 -44.25 73.50 70.05
N ASN A 54 -44.12 74.83 70.06
CA ASN A 54 -44.39 75.66 68.88
C ASN A 54 -43.37 75.38 67.76
N LEU A 55 -42.10 75.18 68.09
CA LEU A 55 -41.05 74.80 67.15
C LEU A 55 -41.32 73.43 66.53
N VAL A 56 -41.67 72.43 67.34
CA VAL A 56 -42.05 71.08 66.87
C VAL A 56 -43.19 71.18 65.86
N ARG A 57 -44.27 71.88 66.21
CA ARG A 57 -45.40 72.09 65.28
C ARG A 57 -44.98 72.80 64.00
N LYS A 58 -44.13 73.83 64.09
CA LYS A 58 -43.63 74.54 62.92
C LYS A 58 -42.79 73.63 62.01
N LYS A 59 -41.97 72.75 62.59
CA LYS A 59 -41.18 71.77 61.85
C LYS A 59 -42.04 70.65 61.26
N GLU A 60 -43.09 70.21 61.96
CA GLU A 60 -44.07 69.26 61.40
C GLU A 60 -44.76 69.84 60.16
N VAL A 61 -45.16 71.12 60.21
CA VAL A 61 -45.74 71.81 59.04
C VAL A 61 -44.73 71.96 57.92
N GLU A 62 -43.47 72.31 58.21
CA GLU A 62 -42.40 72.41 57.22
C GLU A 62 -42.13 71.05 56.53
N ILE A 63 -42.14 69.95 57.29
CA ILE A 63 -42.03 68.60 56.76
C ILE A 63 -43.24 68.27 55.87
N GLU A 64 -44.45 68.61 56.31
CA GLU A 64 -45.67 68.35 55.53
C GLU A 64 -45.69 69.16 54.22
N GLU A 65 -45.25 70.42 54.23
CA GLU A 65 -45.11 71.26 53.04
C GLU A 65 -44.03 70.72 52.09
N LEU A 66 -42.88 70.27 52.61
CA LEU A 66 -41.82 69.66 51.81
C LEU A 66 -42.32 68.35 51.15
N CYS A 67 -43.03 67.51 51.91
CA CYS A 67 -43.66 66.31 51.38
C CYS A 67 -44.73 66.64 50.33
N LYS A 68 -45.56 67.66 50.55
CA LYS A 68 -46.54 68.13 49.55
C LYS A 68 -45.92 68.74 48.31
N LEU A 69 -44.70 69.27 48.40
CA LEU A 69 -43.99 69.82 47.25
C LEU A 69 -43.42 68.70 46.36
N HIS A 70 -42.91 67.62 46.96
CA HIS A 70 -42.17 66.55 46.26
C HIS A 70 -42.92 65.22 46.10
N TYR A 71 -44.15 65.07 46.60
CA TYR A 71 -44.87 63.79 46.52
C TYR A 71 -45.04 63.30 45.07
N GLU A 72 -45.26 64.21 44.13
CA GLU A 72 -45.45 63.88 42.71
C GLU A 72 -44.16 63.32 42.10
N GLU A 73 -43.01 63.94 42.37
CA GLU A 73 -41.69 63.47 41.92
C GLU A 73 -41.35 62.09 42.53
N PHE A 74 -41.70 61.88 43.80
CA PHE A 74 -41.53 60.57 44.45
C PHE A 74 -42.38 59.47 43.80
N ILE A 75 -43.64 59.77 43.48
CA ILE A 75 -44.52 58.81 42.79
C ILE A 75 -43.96 58.45 41.42
N VAL A 76 -43.52 59.44 40.64
CA VAL A 76 -42.91 59.20 39.32
C VAL A 76 -41.67 58.31 39.43
N ALA A 77 -40.77 58.58 40.37
CA ALA A 77 -39.56 57.77 40.56
C ALA A 77 -39.88 56.31 40.95
N VAL A 78 -40.92 56.10 41.78
CA VAL A 78 -41.39 54.75 42.14
C VAL A 78 -42.02 54.02 40.96
N ASP A 79 -42.82 54.72 40.15
CA ASP A 79 -43.41 54.13 38.93
C ASP A 79 -42.34 53.81 37.88
N GLU A 80 -41.31 54.64 37.72
CA GLU A 80 -40.16 54.37 36.85
C GLU A 80 -39.38 53.12 37.31
N LEU A 81 -39.11 53.00 38.61
CA LEU A 81 -38.48 51.80 39.18
C LEU A 81 -39.34 50.54 38.94
N ARG A 82 -40.67 50.67 39.03
CA ARG A 82 -41.58 49.57 38.68
C ARG A 82 -41.50 49.23 37.19
N GLY A 83 -41.38 50.22 36.31
CA GLY A 83 -41.14 50.02 34.88
C GLY A 83 -39.87 49.22 34.61
N VAL A 84 -38.75 49.62 35.23
CA VAL A 84 -37.47 48.91 35.11
C VAL A 84 -37.57 47.45 35.57
N LEU A 85 -38.36 47.16 36.61
CA LEU A 85 -38.59 45.79 37.06
C LEU A 85 -39.38 44.96 36.05
N VAL A 86 -40.36 45.56 35.35
CA VAL A 86 -41.10 44.89 34.28
C VAL A 86 -40.18 44.61 33.11
N ASP A 87 -39.42 45.60 32.65
CA ASP A 87 -38.46 45.46 31.55
C ASP A 87 -37.40 44.38 31.85
N ALA A 88 -36.94 44.31 33.11
CA ALA A 88 -35.99 43.29 33.54
C ALA A 88 -36.56 41.88 33.50
N GLU A 89 -37.84 41.70 33.87
CA GLU A 89 -38.49 40.39 33.78
C GLU A 89 -38.78 40.02 32.32
N GLU A 90 -39.20 40.96 31.48
CA GLU A 90 -39.36 40.74 30.03
C GLU A 90 -38.04 40.29 29.40
N LEU A 91 -36.95 41.02 29.64
CA LEU A 91 -35.62 40.66 29.15
C LEU A 91 -35.19 39.25 29.61
N LYS A 92 -35.49 38.89 30.86
CA LYS A 92 -35.20 37.56 31.39
C LYS A 92 -36.01 36.48 30.68
N THR A 93 -37.27 36.73 30.36
CA THR A 93 -38.10 35.79 29.58
C THR A 93 -37.60 35.64 28.15
N GLU A 94 -37.23 36.74 27.49
CA GLU A 94 -36.65 36.70 26.14
C GLU A 94 -35.32 35.95 26.12
N LEU A 95 -34.42 36.23 27.07
CA LEU A 95 -33.14 35.54 27.19
C LEU A 95 -33.32 34.03 27.41
N SER A 96 -34.30 33.64 28.25
CA SER A 96 -34.63 32.23 28.48
C SER A 96 -35.14 31.56 27.19
N SER A 97 -36.02 32.24 26.45
CA SER A 97 -36.55 31.77 25.17
C SER A 97 -35.44 31.60 24.12
N ASP A 98 -34.57 32.59 23.97
CA ASP A 98 -33.47 32.52 23.01
C ASP A 98 -32.42 31.48 23.39
N ASN A 99 -32.12 31.32 24.68
CA ASN A 99 -31.28 30.22 25.15
C ASN A 99 -31.90 28.85 24.82
N TYR A 100 -33.21 28.68 25.01
CA TYR A 100 -33.90 27.44 24.63
C TYR A 100 -33.81 27.18 23.12
N ARG A 101 -34.05 28.20 22.28
CA ARG A 101 -33.93 28.10 20.82
C ARG A 101 -32.50 27.76 20.38
N LEU A 102 -31.50 28.38 21.01
CA LEU A 102 -30.09 28.10 20.73
C LEU A 102 -29.74 26.65 21.07
N GLN A 103 -30.18 26.15 22.21
CA GLN A 103 -29.96 24.75 22.60
C GLN A 103 -30.69 23.77 21.66
N GLN A 104 -31.90 24.10 21.22
CA GLN A 104 -32.65 23.27 20.27
C GLN A 104 -31.94 23.18 18.91
N VAL A 105 -31.53 24.32 18.34
CA VAL A 105 -30.79 24.35 17.06
C VAL A 105 -29.41 23.72 17.21
N GLY A 106 -28.70 24.01 18.31
CA GLY A 106 -27.38 23.48 18.61
C GLY A 106 -27.38 21.96 18.77
N SER A 107 -28.36 21.41 19.49
CA SER A 107 -28.50 19.96 19.65
C SER A 107 -28.84 19.26 18.33
N ALA A 108 -29.75 19.81 17.52
CA ALA A 108 -30.07 19.27 16.20
C ALA A 108 -28.85 19.27 15.26
N LEU A 109 -28.04 20.34 15.29
CA LEU A 109 -26.81 20.43 14.50
C LEU A 109 -25.74 19.44 15.00
N LEU A 110 -25.61 19.26 16.31
CA LEU A 110 -24.65 18.34 16.90
C LEU A 110 -24.95 16.89 16.49
N MET A 111 -26.22 16.48 16.51
CA MET A 111 -26.65 15.18 15.98
C MET A 111 -26.25 14.98 14.51
N LYS A 112 -26.40 16.03 13.68
CA LYS A 112 -26.01 15.98 12.26
C LYS A 112 -24.49 15.91 12.07
N LEU A 113 -23.72 16.55 12.95
CA LEU A 113 -22.27 16.46 12.95
C LEU A 113 -21.79 15.06 13.34
N GLU A 114 -22.41 14.43 14.35
CA GLU A 114 -22.11 13.05 14.74
C GLU A 114 -22.40 12.07 13.59
N GLU A 115 -23.57 12.17 12.95
CA GLU A 115 -23.93 11.38 11.76
C GLU A 115 -22.91 11.56 10.62
N LEU A 116 -22.43 12.80 10.43
CA LEU A 116 -21.41 13.10 9.42
C LEU A 116 -20.05 12.46 9.75
N ILE A 117 -19.61 12.52 11.01
CA ILE A 117 -18.36 11.89 11.47
C ILE A 117 -18.43 10.38 11.29
N GLU A 118 -19.56 9.76 11.64
CA GLU A 118 -19.78 8.32 11.42
C GLU A 118 -19.74 7.98 9.92
N SER A 119 -20.39 8.77 9.07
CA SER A 119 -20.34 8.61 7.62
C SER A 119 -18.92 8.72 7.06
N TYR A 120 -18.09 9.64 7.57
CA TYR A 120 -16.67 9.72 7.20
C TYR A 120 -15.88 8.48 7.63
N SER A 121 -16.15 7.93 8.82
CA SER A 121 -15.54 6.69 9.29
C SER A 121 -15.90 5.51 8.38
N ILE A 122 -17.19 5.36 8.03
CA ILE A 122 -17.68 4.35 7.09
C ILE A 122 -16.99 4.53 5.74
N LYS A 123 -16.96 5.74 5.18
CA LYS A 123 -16.29 6.04 3.91
C LYS A 123 -14.81 5.65 3.94
N LYS A 124 -14.09 5.94 5.03
CA LYS A 124 -12.68 5.55 5.20
C LYS A 124 -12.52 4.03 5.16
N ASN A 125 -13.30 3.32 5.97
CA ASN A 125 -13.25 1.85 6.06
C ASN A 125 -13.59 1.20 4.72
N VAL A 126 -14.63 1.69 4.02
CA VAL A 126 -15.00 1.22 2.68
C VAL A 126 -13.88 1.48 1.68
N THR A 127 -13.26 2.66 1.69
CA THR A 127 -12.15 2.99 0.79
C THR A 127 -10.95 2.07 1.01
N GLU A 128 -10.63 1.77 2.26
CA GLU A 128 -9.58 0.82 2.63
C GLU A 128 -9.91 -0.60 2.18
N GLY A 129 -11.14 -1.07 2.41
CA GLY A 129 -11.64 -2.34 1.90
C GLY A 129 -11.58 -2.47 0.37
N ILE A 130 -11.87 -1.38 -0.37
CA ILE A 130 -11.73 -1.35 -1.83
C ILE A 130 -10.26 -1.48 -2.24
N LYS A 131 -9.35 -0.74 -1.59
CA LYS A 131 -7.90 -0.84 -1.88
C LYS A 131 -7.38 -2.24 -1.60
N MET A 132 -7.76 -2.81 -0.47
CA MET A 132 -7.46 -4.18 -0.05
C MET A 132 -7.90 -5.20 -1.10
N SER A 133 -9.17 -5.13 -1.51
CA SER A 133 -9.75 -6.05 -2.48
C SER A 133 -9.08 -5.93 -3.85
N LYS A 134 -8.77 -4.70 -4.31
CA LYS A 134 -8.01 -4.49 -5.55
C LYS A 134 -6.63 -5.16 -5.52
N HIS A 135 -5.91 -5.09 -4.40
CA HIS A 135 -4.63 -5.79 -4.25
C HIS A 135 -4.83 -7.30 -4.31
N CYS A 136 -5.83 -7.85 -3.61
CA CYS A 136 -6.14 -9.28 -3.66
C CYS A 136 -6.47 -9.74 -5.09
N VAL A 137 -7.27 -8.98 -5.83
CA VAL A 137 -7.61 -9.30 -7.23
C VAL A 137 -6.38 -9.31 -8.11
N GLN A 138 -5.48 -8.33 -7.99
CA GLN A 138 -4.22 -8.30 -8.75
C GLN A 138 -3.34 -9.52 -8.46
N VAL A 139 -3.22 -9.93 -7.19
CA VAL A 139 -2.44 -11.11 -6.81
C VAL A 139 -3.08 -12.39 -7.36
N LEU A 140 -4.41 -12.53 -7.24
CA LEU A 140 -5.12 -13.69 -7.76
C LEU A 140 -5.06 -13.77 -9.29
N ASP A 141 -5.15 -12.64 -9.99
CA ASP A 141 -4.98 -12.57 -11.45
C ASP A 141 -3.58 -13.03 -11.88
N LEU A 142 -2.53 -12.62 -11.15
CA LEU A 142 -1.18 -13.15 -11.37
C LEU A 142 -1.09 -14.66 -11.10
N CYS A 143 -1.77 -15.18 -10.07
CA CYS A 143 -1.84 -16.62 -9.84
C CYS A 143 -2.55 -17.35 -11.00
N VAL A 144 -3.63 -16.80 -11.54
CA VAL A 144 -4.34 -17.36 -12.70
C VAL A 144 -3.44 -17.35 -13.94
N LYS A 145 -2.76 -16.24 -14.23
CA LYS A 145 -1.78 -16.14 -15.32
C LYS A 145 -0.64 -17.14 -15.16
N CYS A 146 -0.14 -17.31 -13.94
CA CYS A 146 0.87 -18.31 -13.63
C CYS A 146 0.37 -19.74 -13.92
N ASN A 147 -0.84 -20.08 -13.47
CA ASN A 147 -1.44 -21.39 -13.75
C ASN A 147 -1.63 -21.62 -15.26
N HIS A 148 -2.04 -20.59 -16.00
CA HIS A 148 -2.16 -20.66 -17.45
C HIS A 148 -0.81 -20.95 -18.13
N HIS A 149 0.24 -20.23 -17.75
CA HIS A 149 1.60 -20.48 -18.26
C HIS A 149 2.09 -21.90 -17.95
N VAL A 150 1.77 -22.46 -16.78
CA VAL A 150 2.10 -23.86 -16.45
C VAL A 150 1.32 -24.83 -17.33
N SER A 151 0.04 -24.57 -17.60
CA SER A 151 -0.80 -25.42 -18.45
C SER A 151 -0.35 -25.45 -19.92
N GLU A 152 0.17 -24.33 -20.44
CA GLU A 152 0.70 -24.22 -21.80
C GLU A 152 2.15 -24.71 -21.93
N GLY A 153 2.77 -25.17 -20.84
CA GLY A 153 4.17 -25.56 -20.82
C GLY A 153 5.16 -24.38 -20.85
N ARG A 154 4.71 -23.12 -20.73
CA ARG A 154 5.60 -21.95 -20.68
C ARG A 154 6.15 -21.76 -19.27
N PHE A 155 7.09 -22.62 -18.87
CA PHE A 155 7.61 -22.67 -17.51
C PHE A 155 8.45 -21.44 -17.10
N TYR A 156 9.18 -20.81 -18.03
CA TYR A 156 9.96 -19.61 -17.71
C TYR A 156 9.08 -18.40 -17.34
N PRO A 157 8.07 -18.02 -18.14
CA PRO A 157 7.08 -17.01 -17.72
C PRO A 157 6.35 -17.36 -16.42
N ALA A 158 6.03 -18.64 -16.20
CA ALA A 158 5.42 -19.09 -14.95
C ALA A 158 6.33 -18.83 -13.74
N LEU A 159 7.62 -19.19 -13.81
CA LEU A 159 8.57 -18.94 -12.72
C LEU A 159 8.81 -17.45 -12.47
N LYS A 160 8.81 -16.63 -13.52
CA LYS A 160 8.88 -15.17 -13.37
C LYS A 160 7.65 -14.59 -12.67
N ALA A 161 6.46 -15.11 -12.97
CA ALA A 161 5.23 -14.74 -12.28
C ALA A 161 5.26 -15.17 -10.80
N VAL A 162 5.77 -16.37 -10.51
CA VAL A 162 5.99 -16.84 -9.13
C VAL A 162 6.95 -15.94 -8.37
N ASP A 163 8.10 -15.59 -8.96
CA ASP A 163 9.10 -14.71 -8.33
C ASP A 163 8.52 -13.32 -8.03
N LEU A 164 7.70 -12.79 -8.94
CA LEU A 164 6.98 -11.53 -8.74
C LEU A 164 5.99 -11.62 -7.58
N ILE A 165 5.22 -12.71 -7.48
CA ILE A 165 4.28 -12.93 -6.37
C ILE A 165 5.03 -13.02 -5.03
N GLU A 166 6.14 -13.75 -4.99
CA GLU A 166 6.94 -14.00 -3.79
C GLU A 166 7.66 -12.74 -3.27
N LYS A 167 8.27 -11.96 -4.16
CA LYS A 167 9.09 -10.79 -3.78
C LYS A 167 8.28 -9.51 -3.59
N VAL A 168 7.31 -9.25 -4.45
CA VAL A 168 6.60 -7.96 -4.49
C VAL A 168 5.27 -8.02 -3.76
N TYR A 169 4.50 -9.09 -3.97
CA TYR A 169 3.12 -9.13 -3.48
C TYR A 169 3.00 -9.77 -2.10
N LEU A 170 3.80 -10.78 -1.76
CA LEU A 170 3.69 -11.54 -0.51
C LEU A 170 3.79 -10.69 0.77
N GLN A 171 4.57 -9.61 0.75
CA GLN A 171 4.67 -8.67 1.87
C GLN A 171 3.45 -7.75 1.98
N ASN A 172 2.78 -7.49 0.84
CA ASN A 172 1.68 -6.54 0.71
C ASN A 172 0.31 -7.21 0.66
N ILE A 173 0.22 -8.54 0.78
CA ILE A 173 -1.07 -9.24 0.82
C ILE A 173 -1.73 -8.95 2.15
N PRO A 174 -2.88 -8.28 2.14
CA PRO A 174 -3.38 -7.75 3.39
C PRO A 174 -4.35 -8.76 4.05
N VAL A 175 -4.87 -9.75 3.30
CA VAL A 175 -5.68 -10.86 3.83
C VAL A 175 -4.79 -12.05 4.19
N ARG A 176 -4.70 -12.38 5.49
CA ARG A 176 -3.84 -13.45 6.02
C ARG A 176 -4.14 -14.82 5.41
N THR A 177 -5.40 -15.17 5.20
CA THR A 177 -5.80 -16.47 4.63
C THR A 177 -5.29 -16.65 3.20
N VAL A 178 -5.41 -15.61 2.37
CA VAL A 178 -4.91 -15.63 0.98
C VAL A 178 -3.38 -15.72 0.96
N LYS A 179 -2.72 -14.96 1.85
CA LYS A 179 -1.26 -15.02 2.00
C LYS A 179 -0.78 -16.43 2.34
N LEU A 180 -1.35 -17.06 3.37
CA LEU A 180 -0.98 -18.42 3.80
C LEU A 180 -1.27 -19.46 2.70
N LEU A 181 -2.38 -19.31 1.97
CA LEU A 181 -2.72 -20.19 0.86
C LEU A 181 -1.65 -20.13 -0.24
N ILE A 182 -1.24 -18.93 -0.63
CA ILE A 182 -0.23 -18.71 -1.67
C ILE A 182 1.14 -19.22 -1.21
N GLU A 183 1.57 -18.86 0.00
CA GLU A 183 2.82 -19.33 0.60
C GLU A 183 2.95 -20.85 0.62
N ARG A 184 1.85 -21.56 0.92
CA ARG A 184 1.82 -23.02 0.92
C ARG A 184 1.85 -23.62 -0.49
N ARG A 185 1.27 -22.94 -1.48
CA ARG A 185 1.10 -23.46 -2.86
C ARG A 185 2.29 -23.17 -3.77
N LEU A 186 3.00 -22.05 -3.59
CA LEU A 186 4.18 -21.69 -4.38
C LEU A 186 5.27 -22.78 -4.42
N PRO A 187 5.72 -23.38 -3.29
CA PRO A 187 6.73 -24.43 -3.34
C PRO A 187 6.24 -25.69 -4.06
N VAL A 188 4.95 -26.02 -3.93
CA VAL A 188 4.33 -27.15 -4.65
C VAL A 188 4.36 -26.90 -6.16
N LEU A 189 4.11 -25.67 -6.59
CA LEU A 189 4.15 -25.29 -8.00
C LEU A 189 5.58 -25.36 -8.57
N LYS A 190 6.58 -24.85 -7.83
CA LYS A 190 8.00 -24.95 -8.20
C LYS A 190 8.42 -26.42 -8.38
N SER A 191 8.09 -27.29 -7.43
CA SER A 191 8.37 -28.72 -7.52
C SER A 191 7.62 -29.41 -8.67
N HIS A 192 6.39 -28.98 -8.98
CA HIS A 192 5.66 -29.50 -10.13
C HIS A 192 6.33 -29.14 -11.46
N ILE A 193 6.77 -27.89 -11.61
CA ILE A 193 7.51 -27.42 -12.80
C ILE A 193 8.82 -28.20 -12.94
N GLU A 194 9.59 -28.35 -11.86
CA GLU A 194 10.82 -29.15 -11.84
C GLU A 194 10.58 -30.58 -12.34
N LYS A 195 9.59 -31.28 -11.78
CA LYS A 195 9.25 -32.66 -12.19
C LYS A 195 8.83 -32.76 -13.65
N LYS A 196 8.00 -31.82 -14.13
CA LYS A 196 7.56 -31.74 -15.54
C LYS A 196 8.76 -31.58 -16.47
N VAL A 197 9.66 -30.65 -16.15
CA VAL A 197 10.88 -30.39 -16.93
C VAL A 197 11.81 -31.61 -16.93
N CYS A 198 12.00 -32.27 -15.78
CA CYS A 198 12.78 -33.50 -15.71
C CYS A 198 12.16 -34.63 -16.55
N SER A 199 10.83 -34.74 -16.59
CA SER A 199 10.13 -35.70 -17.46
C SER A 199 10.39 -35.42 -18.94
N GLU A 200 10.27 -34.16 -19.37
CA GLU A 200 10.56 -33.75 -20.77
C GLU A 200 12.01 -34.08 -21.16
N VAL A 201 12.98 -33.87 -20.25
CA VAL A 201 14.39 -34.24 -20.50
C VAL A 201 14.56 -35.76 -20.59
N ASN A 202 13.89 -36.54 -19.75
CA ASN A 202 13.98 -37.99 -19.79
C ASN A 202 13.39 -38.57 -21.07
N GLU A 203 12.22 -38.09 -21.51
CA GLU A 203 11.63 -38.47 -22.79
C GLU A 203 12.57 -38.12 -23.95
N TRP A 204 13.16 -36.92 -23.92
CA TRP A 204 14.16 -36.50 -24.89
C TRP A 204 15.42 -37.38 -24.88
N LEU A 205 15.91 -37.76 -23.71
CA LEU A 205 17.06 -38.68 -23.57
C LEU A 205 16.76 -40.06 -24.16
N VAL A 206 15.53 -40.56 -24.02
CA VAL A 206 15.08 -41.82 -24.63
C VAL A 206 15.04 -41.68 -26.15
N HIS A 207 14.47 -40.59 -26.67
CA HIS A 207 14.42 -40.30 -28.11
C HIS A 207 15.83 -40.18 -28.71
N ILE A 208 16.77 -39.54 -28.01
CA ILE A 208 18.16 -39.48 -28.46
C ILE A 208 18.81 -40.87 -28.47
N ARG A 209 18.53 -41.71 -27.48
CA ARG A 209 19.08 -43.07 -27.44
C ARG A 209 18.55 -43.91 -28.61
N SER A 210 17.27 -43.80 -28.98
CA SER A 210 16.73 -44.49 -30.16
C SER A 210 17.32 -43.94 -31.47
N ALA A 211 17.34 -42.61 -31.64
CA ALA A 211 17.92 -41.99 -32.83
C ALA A 211 19.43 -42.28 -33.00
N ALA A 212 20.16 -42.41 -31.89
CA ALA A 212 21.58 -42.76 -31.92
C ALA A 212 21.86 -44.15 -32.46
N LYS A 213 20.92 -45.10 -32.29
CA LYS A 213 21.02 -46.43 -32.89
C LYS A 213 20.95 -46.35 -34.41
N ASP A 214 19.98 -45.61 -34.93
CA ASP A 214 19.75 -45.44 -36.38
C ASP A 214 20.94 -44.70 -37.04
N ILE A 215 21.48 -43.69 -36.35
CA ILE A 215 22.69 -42.98 -36.80
C ILE A 215 23.91 -43.89 -36.77
N GLY A 216 24.08 -44.69 -35.71
CA GLY A 216 25.17 -45.65 -35.64
C GLY A 216 25.14 -46.62 -36.82
N GLN A 217 23.96 -47.17 -37.15
CA GLN A 217 23.78 -48.05 -38.30
C GLN A 217 24.05 -47.33 -39.63
N THR A 218 23.55 -46.10 -39.78
CA THR A 218 23.75 -45.28 -40.98
C THR A 218 25.23 -44.92 -41.17
N ALA A 219 25.92 -44.49 -40.12
CA ALA A 219 27.34 -44.16 -40.14
C ALA A 219 28.21 -45.38 -40.50
N ILE A 220 27.86 -46.56 -39.98
CA ILE A 220 28.56 -47.80 -40.33
C ILE A 220 28.28 -48.21 -41.78
N GLY A 221 27.04 -48.05 -42.26
CA GLY A 221 26.69 -48.26 -43.67
C GLY A 221 27.45 -47.33 -44.60
N TYR A 222 27.56 -46.05 -44.26
CA TYR A 222 28.38 -45.08 -44.99
C TYR A 222 29.86 -45.43 -44.98
N ALA A 223 30.43 -45.78 -43.82
CA ALA A 223 31.83 -46.18 -43.71
C ALA A 223 32.14 -47.47 -44.47
N ALA A 224 31.24 -48.46 -44.44
CA ALA A 224 31.38 -49.69 -45.20
C ALA A 224 31.29 -49.43 -46.72
N SER A 225 30.35 -48.57 -47.14
CA SER A 225 30.22 -48.18 -48.55
C SER A 225 31.43 -47.38 -49.04
N ALA A 226 31.98 -46.49 -48.21
CA ALA A 226 33.19 -45.75 -48.52
C ALA A 226 34.41 -46.70 -48.69
N ARG A 227 34.57 -47.68 -47.79
CA ARG A 227 35.62 -48.71 -47.91
C ARG A 227 35.46 -49.57 -49.15
N GLN A 228 34.24 -49.99 -49.48
CA GLN A 228 33.98 -50.75 -50.70
C GLN A 228 34.36 -49.94 -51.95
N ARG A 229 34.01 -48.64 -51.99
CA ARG A 229 34.40 -47.75 -53.09
C ARG A 229 35.92 -47.59 -53.19
N GLU A 230 36.62 -47.48 -52.06
CA GLU A 230 38.07 -47.40 -52.01
C GLU A 230 38.73 -48.71 -52.50
N GLU A 231 38.24 -49.86 -52.05
CA GLU A 231 38.71 -51.17 -52.51
C GLU A 231 38.43 -51.40 -54.01
N ASP A 232 37.27 -50.98 -54.50
CA ASP A 232 36.89 -51.04 -55.91
C ASP A 232 37.77 -50.10 -56.76
N MET A 233 38.10 -48.91 -56.27
CA MET A 233 39.04 -47.98 -56.91
C MET A 233 40.45 -48.58 -56.97
N LEU A 234 40.94 -49.14 -55.87
CA LEU A 234 42.24 -49.82 -55.81
C LEU A 234 42.28 -51.09 -56.67
N ALA A 235 41.17 -51.83 -56.78
CA ALA A 235 41.05 -52.99 -57.68
C ALA A 235 41.03 -52.57 -59.15
N ARG A 236 40.38 -51.45 -59.49
CA ARG A 236 40.43 -50.85 -60.84
C ARG A 236 41.83 -50.34 -61.17
N GLN A 237 42.52 -49.72 -60.23
CA GLN A 237 43.90 -49.28 -60.39
C GLN A 237 44.85 -50.46 -60.64
N ARG A 238 44.74 -51.55 -59.86
CA ARG A 238 45.54 -52.77 -60.09
C ARG A 238 45.29 -53.40 -61.46
N LYS A 239 44.03 -53.44 -61.92
CA LYS A 239 43.69 -53.91 -63.28
C LYS A 239 44.23 -52.99 -64.37
N ALA A 240 44.26 -51.69 -64.15
CA ALA A 240 44.85 -50.73 -65.08
C ALA A 240 46.39 -50.86 -65.13
N GLU A 241 47.05 -51.09 -63.99
CA GLU A 241 48.49 -51.34 -63.91
C GLU A 241 48.89 -52.66 -64.60
N GLU A 242 48.10 -53.73 -64.46
CA GLU A 242 48.31 -54.99 -65.18
C GLU A 242 48.15 -54.83 -66.71
N GLN A 243 47.20 -53.98 -67.14
CA GLN A 243 46.99 -53.64 -68.55
C GLN A 243 48.01 -52.62 -69.09
N SER A 244 48.68 -51.86 -68.22
CA SER A 244 49.73 -50.88 -68.55
C SER A 244 51.14 -51.51 -68.69
N SER A 245 51.25 -52.84 -68.61
CA SER A 245 52.47 -53.57 -69.01
C SER A 245 52.75 -53.54 -70.52
N LEU A 246 51.88 -52.90 -71.32
CA LEU A 246 52.05 -52.65 -72.75
C LEU A 246 51.65 -51.21 -73.12
N GLY A 247 52.56 -50.25 -72.87
CA GLY A 247 52.52 -48.94 -73.52
C GLY A 247 52.43 -47.76 -72.55
N LEU A 248 53.53 -47.03 -72.48
CA LEU A 248 53.67 -45.70 -71.87
C LEU A 248 52.74 -44.69 -72.54
N GLU A 249 51.73 -44.16 -71.82
CA GLU A 249 51.31 -42.76 -71.97
C GLU A 249 50.38 -42.27 -70.84
N ASP A 250 50.50 -40.96 -70.63
CA ASP A 250 49.97 -40.02 -69.65
C ASP A 250 48.50 -40.21 -69.19
N PHE A 251 48.25 -40.24 -67.88
CA PHE A 251 46.91 -40.07 -67.30
C PHE A 251 46.93 -39.09 -66.12
N THR A 252 46.41 -37.89 -66.40
CA THR A 252 46.03 -36.87 -65.43
C THR A 252 44.92 -37.43 -64.51
N TYR A 253 45.23 -37.64 -63.23
CA TYR A 253 44.24 -37.98 -62.21
C TYR A 253 43.32 -36.78 -61.96
N MET A 254 42.10 -36.81 -62.49
CA MET A 254 41.00 -35.99 -61.97
C MET A 254 40.59 -36.54 -60.60
N LEU A 255 40.88 -35.78 -59.56
CA LEU A 255 40.24 -35.94 -58.25
C LEU A 255 38.77 -35.56 -58.39
N ASP A 256 37.88 -36.55 -58.48
CA ASP A 256 36.46 -36.34 -58.20
C ASP A 256 36.34 -35.93 -56.73
N VAL A 257 36.18 -34.62 -56.49
CA VAL A 257 35.72 -34.10 -55.22
C VAL A 257 34.22 -34.40 -55.15
N GLU A 258 33.86 -35.59 -54.69
CA GLU A 258 32.46 -35.90 -54.42
C GLU A 258 31.98 -35.05 -53.23
N GLU A 259 31.03 -34.17 -53.51
CA GLU A 259 30.27 -33.39 -52.53
C GLU A 259 29.66 -34.37 -51.49
N ILE A 260 30.05 -34.21 -50.23
CA ILE A 260 29.39 -34.86 -49.11
C ILE A 260 27.95 -34.34 -49.10
N ASP A 261 26.99 -35.23 -49.36
CA ASP A 261 25.56 -34.94 -49.31
C ASP A 261 25.18 -34.35 -47.93
N GLU A 262 25.04 -33.02 -47.87
CA GLU A 262 24.68 -32.24 -46.68
C GLU A 262 23.32 -32.67 -46.09
N ASN A 263 22.49 -33.43 -46.83
CA ASN A 263 21.19 -33.93 -46.37
C ASN A 263 21.29 -35.06 -45.34
N SER A 264 22.48 -35.61 -45.09
CA SER A 264 22.70 -36.69 -44.13
C SER A 264 22.88 -36.22 -42.67
N VAL A 265 23.01 -34.91 -42.42
CA VAL A 265 23.20 -34.37 -41.06
C VAL A 265 21.85 -34.26 -40.33
N GLN A 266 21.45 -35.33 -39.65
CA GLN A 266 20.26 -35.35 -38.80
C GLN A 266 20.39 -34.31 -37.67
N LYS A 267 19.70 -33.17 -37.82
CA LYS A 267 19.73 -32.06 -36.86
C LYS A 267 18.99 -32.48 -35.58
N PHE A 268 19.71 -32.56 -34.47
CA PHE A 268 19.11 -32.77 -33.15
C PHE A 268 18.54 -31.48 -32.59
N ASP A 269 17.33 -31.56 -32.05
CA ASP A 269 16.77 -30.47 -31.26
C ASP A 269 17.32 -30.54 -29.82
N LEU A 270 18.22 -29.62 -29.47
CA LEU A 270 18.77 -29.45 -28.12
C LEU A 270 17.87 -28.58 -27.22
N THR A 271 16.76 -28.04 -27.75
CA THR A 271 15.87 -27.12 -27.03
C THR A 271 15.40 -27.66 -25.68
N PRO A 272 15.01 -28.96 -25.52
CA PRO A 272 14.57 -29.49 -24.22
C PRO A 272 15.67 -29.44 -23.15
N LEU A 273 16.92 -29.72 -23.52
CA LEU A 273 18.06 -29.68 -22.61
C LEU A 273 18.39 -28.26 -22.17
N TYR A 274 18.43 -27.31 -23.12
CA TYR A 274 18.70 -25.90 -22.81
C TYR A 274 17.59 -25.28 -21.97
N ARG A 275 16.33 -25.57 -22.31
CA ARG A 275 15.16 -25.11 -21.55
C ARG A 275 15.19 -25.66 -20.13
N ALA A 276 15.51 -26.95 -19.97
CA ALA A 276 15.61 -27.56 -18.65
C ALA A 276 16.73 -26.94 -17.82
N TYR A 277 17.93 -26.80 -18.38
CA TYR A 277 19.04 -26.15 -17.69
C TYR A 277 18.66 -24.72 -17.25
N HIS A 278 18.08 -23.93 -18.15
CA HIS A 278 17.67 -22.56 -17.84
C HIS A 278 16.64 -22.48 -16.71
N ILE A 279 15.65 -23.37 -16.71
CA ILE A 279 14.63 -23.45 -15.66
C ILE A 279 15.26 -23.82 -14.30
N HIS A 280 16.19 -24.78 -14.27
CA HIS A 280 16.89 -25.16 -13.04
C HIS A 280 17.82 -24.05 -12.54
N THR A 281 18.39 -23.23 -13.43
CA THR A 281 19.08 -21.99 -13.05
C THR A 281 18.12 -20.99 -12.40
N CYS A 282 16.92 -20.77 -12.96
CA CYS A 282 15.90 -19.90 -12.37
C CYS A 282 15.41 -20.39 -10.99
N LEU A 283 15.42 -21.70 -10.76
CA LEU A 283 15.08 -22.33 -9.48
C LEU A 283 16.24 -22.34 -8.46
N GLY A 284 17.47 -22.04 -8.90
CA GLY A 284 18.67 -22.07 -8.04
C GLY A 284 19.25 -23.47 -7.78
N ILE A 285 18.82 -24.49 -8.53
CA ILE A 285 19.19 -25.91 -8.35
C ILE A 285 20.01 -26.47 -9.53
N GLN A 286 20.81 -25.62 -10.18
CA GLN A 286 21.56 -25.99 -11.39
C GLN A 286 22.57 -27.15 -11.19
N GLU A 287 23.24 -27.19 -10.02
CA GLU A 287 24.22 -28.22 -9.69
C GLU A 287 23.55 -29.61 -9.59
N GLN A 288 22.38 -29.66 -8.94
CA GLN A 288 21.61 -30.89 -8.79
C GLN A 288 21.14 -31.42 -10.15
N PHE A 289 20.72 -30.54 -11.06
CA PHE A 289 20.37 -30.93 -12.43
C PHE A 289 21.58 -31.44 -13.21
N ARG A 290 22.75 -30.80 -13.07
CA ARG A 290 23.98 -31.24 -13.74
C ARG A 290 24.38 -32.64 -13.29
N ASP A 291 24.36 -32.89 -11.98
CA ASP A 291 24.64 -34.21 -11.41
C ASP A 291 23.61 -35.25 -11.85
N TYR A 292 22.32 -34.87 -11.88
CA TYR A 292 21.24 -35.73 -12.34
C TYR A 292 21.42 -36.12 -13.82
N TYR A 293 21.72 -35.15 -14.68
CA TYR A 293 21.95 -35.39 -16.10
C TYR A 293 23.19 -36.29 -16.32
N TYR A 294 24.30 -35.99 -15.64
CA TYR A 294 25.53 -36.78 -15.72
C TYR A 294 25.30 -38.23 -15.27
N LYS A 295 24.63 -38.44 -14.13
CA LYS A 295 24.30 -39.78 -13.62
C LYS A 295 23.40 -40.56 -14.57
N ASN A 296 22.34 -39.93 -15.11
CA ASN A 296 21.46 -40.60 -16.08
C ASN A 296 22.21 -40.99 -17.36
N ARG A 297 23.04 -40.09 -17.89
CA ARG A 297 23.83 -40.38 -19.09
C ARG A 297 24.88 -41.46 -18.84
N PHE A 298 25.52 -41.45 -17.67
CA PHE A 298 26.45 -42.50 -17.25
C PHE A 298 25.77 -43.86 -17.12
N LEU A 299 24.57 -43.92 -16.54
CA LEU A 299 23.80 -45.16 -16.42
C LEU A 299 23.33 -45.69 -17.78
N GLN A 300 22.90 -44.81 -18.69
CA GLN A 300 22.59 -45.18 -20.08
C GLN A 300 23.81 -45.83 -20.75
N LEU A 301 24.95 -45.14 -20.72
CA LEU A 301 26.20 -45.65 -21.29
C LEU A 301 26.61 -46.99 -20.66
N LYS A 302 26.54 -47.12 -19.33
CA LYS A 302 26.84 -48.38 -18.64
C LYS A 302 25.91 -49.52 -19.07
N SER A 303 24.62 -49.26 -19.25
CA SER A 303 23.65 -50.23 -19.75
C SER A 303 23.91 -50.59 -21.21
N ASP A 304 24.28 -49.62 -22.06
CA ASP A 304 24.59 -49.84 -23.47
C ASP A 304 25.92 -50.58 -23.67
N LEU A 305 26.86 -50.45 -22.72
CA LEU A 305 28.15 -51.13 -22.72
C LEU A 305 28.10 -52.53 -22.09
N GLN A 306 27.04 -52.89 -21.35
CA GLN A 306 26.83 -54.24 -20.84
C GLN A 306 26.35 -55.16 -21.96
N ILE A 307 27.26 -55.53 -22.86
CA ILE A 307 26.99 -56.48 -23.93
C ILE A 307 27.39 -57.88 -23.45
N SER A 308 26.44 -58.82 -23.51
CA SER A 308 26.68 -60.25 -23.29
C SER A 308 27.72 -60.76 -24.29
N SER A 309 28.70 -61.54 -23.84
CA SER A 309 29.87 -62.02 -24.59
C SER A 309 29.57 -63.00 -25.74
N ALA A 310 28.32 -63.05 -26.23
CA ALA A 310 27.82 -64.04 -27.17
C ALA A 310 27.54 -63.48 -28.59
N GLN A 311 27.69 -62.17 -28.84
CA GLN A 311 27.46 -61.56 -30.16
C GLN A 311 28.76 -61.09 -30.84
N PRO A 312 28.87 -61.17 -32.18
CA PRO A 312 30.07 -60.78 -32.92
C PRO A 312 30.45 -59.31 -32.66
N PHE A 313 31.76 -59.06 -32.56
CA PHE A 313 32.37 -57.79 -32.13
C PHE A 313 31.82 -56.55 -32.88
N LEU A 314 31.49 -56.69 -34.16
CA LEU A 314 31.02 -55.57 -34.97
C LEU A 314 29.57 -55.16 -34.67
N GLU A 315 28.67 -56.12 -34.41
CA GLU A 315 27.28 -55.87 -34.03
C GLU A 315 27.18 -55.29 -32.61
N SER A 316 28.03 -55.76 -31.70
CA SER A 316 28.08 -55.29 -30.32
C SER A 316 28.58 -53.84 -30.20
N HIS A 317 29.52 -53.42 -31.05
CA HIS A 317 30.08 -52.07 -31.02
C HIS A 317 29.32 -51.05 -31.89
N GLN A 318 28.29 -51.44 -32.65
CA GLN A 318 27.50 -50.49 -33.44
C GLN A 318 26.81 -49.44 -32.57
N THR A 319 26.24 -49.86 -31.45
CA THR A 319 25.54 -48.98 -30.50
C THR A 319 26.51 -48.01 -29.83
N PHE A 320 27.73 -48.47 -29.51
CA PHE A 320 28.79 -47.63 -28.95
C PHE A 320 29.31 -46.61 -29.97
N LEU A 321 29.59 -47.04 -31.20
CA LEU A 321 30.02 -46.15 -32.28
C LEU A 321 28.93 -45.14 -32.65
N GLY A 322 27.66 -45.54 -32.64
CA GLY A 322 26.52 -44.63 -32.78
C GLY A 322 26.42 -43.59 -31.67
N HIS A 323 26.69 -43.97 -30.41
CA HIS A 323 26.76 -43.01 -29.31
C HIS A 323 27.95 -42.04 -29.42
N VAL A 324 29.12 -42.52 -29.83
CA VAL A 324 30.29 -41.66 -30.08
C VAL A 324 30.01 -40.72 -31.24
N GLN A 325 29.43 -41.22 -32.34
CA GLN A 325 29.01 -40.42 -33.49
C GLN A 325 27.99 -39.36 -33.06
N VAL A 326 26.95 -39.71 -32.30
CA VAL A 326 25.95 -38.75 -31.79
C VAL A 326 26.57 -37.75 -30.83
N ILE A 327 27.51 -38.12 -29.95
CA ILE A 327 28.23 -37.15 -29.11
C ILE A 327 29.07 -36.20 -29.98
N LEU A 328 29.75 -36.71 -31.00
CA LEU A 328 30.52 -35.90 -31.95
C LEU A 328 29.61 -34.97 -32.76
N SER A 329 28.48 -35.48 -33.28
CA SER A 329 27.46 -34.73 -34.01
C SER A 329 26.71 -33.73 -33.12
N LEU A 330 26.50 -34.02 -31.83
CA LEU A 330 25.96 -33.06 -30.86
C LEU A 330 26.98 -31.97 -30.54
N LYS A 331 28.28 -32.27 -30.55
CA LYS A 331 29.35 -31.29 -30.34
C LYS A 331 29.56 -30.40 -31.58
N ILE A 332 29.47 -30.97 -32.78
CA ILE A 332 29.51 -30.26 -34.07
C ILE A 332 28.22 -29.44 -34.28
N GLY A 333 27.06 -30.06 -34.06
CA GLY A 333 25.74 -29.41 -34.17
C GLY A 333 25.50 -28.34 -33.10
N SER A 334 26.08 -28.48 -31.90
CA SER A 334 26.14 -27.37 -30.94
C SER A 334 26.95 -26.20 -31.52
N SER A 335 28.05 -26.46 -32.23
CA SER A 335 28.87 -25.39 -32.84
C SER A 335 28.14 -24.65 -33.97
N GLU A 336 27.35 -25.36 -34.79
CA GLU A 336 26.56 -24.81 -35.90
C GLU A 336 25.26 -24.14 -35.46
N GLN A 337 24.49 -24.74 -34.54
CA GLN A 337 23.27 -24.10 -34.01
C GLN A 337 23.58 -22.83 -33.17
N LEU A 338 24.75 -22.77 -32.53
CA LEU A 338 25.25 -21.55 -31.85
C LEU A 338 25.66 -20.43 -32.83
N ALA A 339 25.72 -20.69 -34.14
CA ALA A 339 25.96 -19.67 -35.16
C ALA A 339 24.65 -19.01 -35.65
N GLY A 340 23.51 -19.71 -35.61
CA GLY A 340 22.22 -19.23 -36.13
C GLY A 340 21.27 -18.55 -35.13
N CYS A 341 21.46 -18.72 -33.81
CA CYS A 341 20.50 -18.26 -32.81
C CYS A 341 20.77 -16.84 -32.27
N SER A 342 19.75 -15.97 -32.27
CA SER A 342 19.80 -14.54 -31.90
C SER A 342 20.03 -14.25 -30.40
N HIS A 343 20.26 -15.26 -29.56
CA HIS A 343 20.62 -15.14 -28.14
C HIS A 343 22.03 -15.71 -27.90
N ARG A 344 23.05 -14.98 -28.38
CA ARG A 344 24.43 -15.48 -28.54
C ARG A 344 25.24 -15.74 -27.26
N LEU A 345 24.87 -15.16 -26.11
CA LEU A 345 25.72 -15.18 -24.90
C LEU A 345 25.36 -16.30 -23.91
N SER A 346 24.07 -16.50 -23.59
CA SER A 346 23.65 -17.49 -22.59
C SER A 346 23.84 -18.94 -23.07
N LEU A 347 23.54 -19.23 -24.35
CA LEU A 347 23.64 -20.58 -24.92
C LEU A 347 25.09 -21.05 -25.11
N ARG A 348 26.02 -20.15 -25.47
CA ARG A 348 27.46 -20.46 -25.58
C ARG A 348 28.09 -20.80 -24.23
N GLN A 349 27.66 -20.10 -23.18
CA GLN A 349 28.16 -20.31 -21.82
C GLN A 349 27.62 -21.62 -21.23
N CYS A 350 26.36 -21.95 -21.54
CA CYS A 350 25.71 -23.21 -21.20
C CYS A 350 26.38 -24.42 -21.91
N GLY A 351 26.68 -24.30 -23.21
CA GLY A 351 27.39 -25.35 -23.97
C GLY A 351 28.79 -25.68 -23.43
N LYS A 352 29.55 -24.66 -22.98
CA LYS A 352 30.87 -24.86 -22.35
C LYS A 352 30.81 -25.52 -20.96
N GLN A 353 29.70 -25.36 -20.24
CA GLN A 353 29.51 -25.95 -18.90
C GLN A 353 28.94 -27.37 -18.95
N LEU A 354 28.12 -27.69 -19.96
CA LEU A 354 27.59 -29.04 -20.20
C LEU A 354 28.61 -29.99 -20.85
N TRP A 355 29.54 -29.45 -21.67
CA TRP A 355 30.64 -30.21 -22.28
C TRP A 355 32.00 -29.64 -21.88
N PRO A 356 32.46 -29.85 -20.63
CA PRO A 356 33.87 -29.59 -20.29
C PRO A 356 34.77 -30.49 -21.15
N LYS A 357 35.99 -29.98 -21.43
CA LYS A 357 36.96 -30.57 -22.37
C LYS A 357 37.19 -32.06 -22.15
#